data_AF-A0A956KL73-F1
#
_entry.id   AF-A0A956KL73-F1
#
_cell.length_a   1.000
_cell.length_b   1.000
_cell.length_c   1.000
_cell.angle_alpha   90.00
_cell.angle_beta   90.00
_cell.angle_gamma   90.00
#
_symmetry.space_group_name_H-M   'P 1'
#
loop_
_entity.id
_entity.type
_entity.pdbx_description
1 polymer ?
#
loop_
_entity_poly.entity_id
_entity_poly.type
_entity_poly.pdbx_seq_one_letter_code
_entity_poly.pdbx_strand_id
1 'polypeptide(L)'
;TGTTDTTGGMDVCDPDLLDLPCLECIKASCCTQIVACLGDAACSCAYDCVTMGGDPVQCQSDCNAVNGVTNALLFCGQLNCANDCTPP
;
A
#
# COMPACT_ATOMS: atom_id res chain seq x y z
N THR A 1 -5.71 28.06 14.75
CA THR A 1 -4.80 28.28 13.60
C THR A 1 -4.39 26.92 13.09
N GLY A 2 -5.03 26.46 12.01
CA GLY A 2 -4.76 25.16 11.40
C GLY A 2 -3.48 25.22 10.57
N THR A 3 -2.60 24.26 10.76
CA THR A 3 -1.36 24.16 9.99
C THR A 3 -1.69 23.66 8.59
N THR A 4 -1.25 24.46 7.62
CA THR A 4 -1.22 24.17 6.19
C THR A 4 -0.23 23.04 5.91
N ASP A 5 -0.66 21.98 5.22
CA ASP A 5 0.23 21.07 4.48
C ASP A 5 -0.46 20.65 3.18
N THR A 6 -0.41 21.52 2.17
CA THR A 6 -0.66 21.18 0.78
C THR A 6 0.69 20.85 0.13
N THR A 7 1.09 19.58 0.17
CA THR A 7 2.22 19.07 -0.63
C THR A 7 1.81 17.77 -1.31
N GLY A 8 1.06 17.88 -2.42
CA GLY A 8 1.07 16.96 -3.57
C GLY A 8 0.93 15.44 -3.37
N GLY A 9 0.43 14.96 -2.23
CA GLY A 9 0.32 13.52 -1.93
C GLY A 9 -1.03 13.08 -1.36
N MET A 10 -2.06 13.94 -1.42
CA MET A 10 -3.33 13.73 -0.71
C MET A 10 -4.32 12.79 -1.43
N ASP A 11 -4.29 12.70 -2.77
CA ASP A 11 -5.26 11.85 -3.49
C ASP A 11 -4.94 10.34 -3.41
N VAL A 12 -3.67 9.98 -3.13
CA VAL A 12 -3.22 8.57 -3.14
C VAL A 12 -3.83 7.78 -1.98
N CYS A 13 -4.02 8.45 -0.84
CA CYS A 13 -4.51 7.84 0.39
C CYS A 13 -5.99 8.16 0.64
N ASP A 14 -6.63 8.85 -0.31
CA ASP A 14 -8.08 8.97 -0.29
C ASP A 14 -8.69 7.63 -0.72
N PRO A 15 -9.65 7.10 0.06
CA PRO A 15 -10.33 5.87 -0.30
C PRO A 15 -11.14 6.08 -1.59
N ASP A 16 -11.02 5.14 -2.51
CA ASP A 16 -11.81 5.06 -3.74
C ASP A 16 -13.05 4.19 -3.49
N LEU A 17 -14.16 4.46 -4.18
CA LEU A 17 -15.39 3.66 -4.09
C LEU A 17 -15.19 2.19 -4.50
N LEU A 18 -14.10 1.88 -5.20
CA LEU A 18 -13.71 0.53 -5.61
C LEU A 18 -12.64 -0.11 -4.72
N ASP A 19 -12.18 0.58 -3.69
CA ASP A 19 -11.19 0.02 -2.78
C ASP A 19 -11.79 -1.16 -2.00
N LEU A 20 -11.00 -2.22 -1.90
CA LEU A 20 -11.31 -3.33 -1.00
C LEU A 20 -11.05 -2.88 0.46
N PRO A 21 -11.68 -3.49 1.47
CA PRO A 21 -11.48 -3.12 2.88
C PRO A 21 -10.00 -3.09 3.31
N CYS A 22 -9.19 -4.05 2.82
CA CYS A 22 -7.74 -4.03 3.02
C CYS A 22 -7.09 -2.75 2.50
N LEU A 23 -7.45 -2.36 1.27
CA LEU A 23 -6.90 -1.20 0.58
C LEU A 23 -7.30 0.11 1.24
N GLU A 24 -8.56 0.23 1.65
CA GLU A 24 -9.04 1.36 2.45
C GLU A 24 -8.25 1.48 3.76
N CYS A 25 -8.03 0.38 4.46
CA CYS A 25 -7.24 0.39 5.70
C CYS A 25 -5.79 0.79 5.45
N ILE A 26 -5.14 0.25 4.41
CA ILE A 26 -3.74 0.60 4.10
C ILE A 26 -3.65 2.09 3.73
N LYS A 27 -4.58 2.62 2.93
CA LYS A 27 -4.62 4.06 2.63
C LYS A 27 -4.81 4.92 3.88
N ALA A 28 -5.69 4.52 4.80
CA ALA A 28 -5.95 5.26 6.03
C ALA A 28 -4.79 5.18 7.07
N SER A 29 -4.17 4.02 7.22
CA SER A 29 -3.22 3.74 8.32
C SER A 29 -1.76 3.68 7.90
N CYS A 30 -1.50 3.46 6.60
CA CYS A 30 -0.18 3.21 6.02
C CYS A 30 0.14 4.15 4.85
N CYS A 31 -0.47 5.34 4.83
CA CYS A 31 -0.33 6.29 3.75
C CYS A 31 1.12 6.62 3.41
N THR A 32 1.97 6.84 4.42
CA THR A 32 3.40 7.14 4.19
C THR A 32 4.10 6.00 3.44
N GLN A 33 3.76 4.75 3.75
CA GLN A 33 4.33 3.57 3.14
C GLN A 33 3.77 3.34 1.72
N ILE A 34 2.49 3.59 1.47
CA ILE A 34 1.92 3.57 0.12
C ILE A 34 2.60 4.63 -0.76
N VAL A 35 2.70 5.87 -0.30
CA VAL A 35 3.32 6.95 -1.08
C VAL A 35 4.77 6.60 -1.42
N ALA A 36 5.52 6.05 -0.45
CA ALA A 36 6.87 5.56 -0.71
C ALA A 36 6.89 4.41 -1.74
N CYS A 37 5.93 3.48 -1.64
CA CYS A 37 5.78 2.35 -2.58
C CYS A 37 5.48 2.80 -4.01
N LEU A 38 4.59 3.79 -4.19
CA LEU A 38 4.27 4.33 -5.51
C LEU A 38 5.42 5.14 -6.12
N GLY A 39 6.38 5.58 -5.30
CA GLY A 39 7.65 6.16 -5.76
C GLY A 39 8.71 5.13 -6.18
N ASP A 40 8.48 3.83 -5.94
CA ASP A 40 9.40 2.74 -6.25
C ASP A 40 8.74 1.77 -7.26
N ALA A 41 9.30 1.68 -8.47
CA ALA A 41 8.68 0.90 -9.55
C ALA A 41 8.51 -0.60 -9.24
N ALA A 42 9.41 -1.17 -8.44
CA ALA A 42 9.31 -2.56 -8.02
C ALA A 42 8.16 -2.74 -7.01
N CYS A 43 8.08 -1.86 -6.00
CA CYS A 43 6.99 -1.87 -5.04
C CYS A 43 5.63 -1.62 -5.68
N SER A 44 5.51 -0.62 -6.57
CA SER A 44 4.25 -0.33 -7.26
C SER A 44 3.77 -1.51 -8.09
N CYS A 45 4.67 -2.20 -8.80
CA CYS A 45 4.37 -3.42 -9.53
C CYS A 45 3.82 -4.52 -8.58
N ALA A 46 4.47 -4.74 -7.44
CA ALA A 46 4.03 -5.77 -6.49
C ALA A 46 2.68 -5.41 -5.85
N TYR A 47 2.47 -4.13 -5.54
CA TYR A 47 1.21 -3.61 -5.03
C TYR A 47 0.07 -3.82 -6.04
N ASP A 48 0.26 -3.44 -7.31
CA ASP A 48 -0.74 -3.64 -8.37
C ASP A 48 -1.05 -5.13 -8.60
N CYS A 49 -0.03 -6.00 -8.52
CA CYS A 49 -0.20 -7.44 -8.61
C CYS A 49 -1.09 -7.99 -7.48
N VAL A 50 -0.90 -7.52 -6.24
CA VAL A 50 -1.72 -7.94 -5.08
C VAL A 50 -3.14 -7.39 -5.16
N THR A 51 -3.33 -6.14 -5.61
CA THR A 51 -4.68 -5.56 -5.75
C THR A 51 -5.51 -6.26 -6.83
N MET A 52 -4.86 -6.87 -7.83
CA MET A 52 -5.51 -7.77 -8.81
C MET A 52 -5.80 -9.18 -8.28
N GLY A 53 -5.50 -9.48 -7.00
CA GLY A 53 -5.73 -10.77 -6.37
C GLY A 53 -4.55 -11.75 -6.47
N GLY A 54 -3.36 -11.28 -6.85
CA GLY A 54 -2.14 -12.08 -6.86
C GLY A 54 -1.63 -12.43 -5.45
N ASP A 55 -0.85 -13.51 -5.35
CA ASP A 55 -0.18 -13.89 -4.11
C ASP A 55 0.93 -12.87 -3.75
N PRO A 56 0.98 -12.34 -2.51
CA PRO A 56 1.95 -11.32 -2.12
C PRO A 56 3.43 -11.73 -2.26
N VAL A 57 3.78 -13.00 -2.05
CA VAL A 57 5.17 -13.46 -2.16
C VAL A 57 5.56 -13.60 -3.63
N GLN A 58 4.66 -14.16 -4.44
CA GLN A 58 4.87 -14.29 -5.88
C GLN A 58 4.97 -12.90 -6.55
N CYS A 59 4.07 -11.98 -6.21
CA CYS A 59 4.10 -10.60 -6.72
C CYS A 59 5.42 -9.88 -6.39
N GLN A 60 5.95 -10.06 -5.18
CA GLN A 60 7.25 -9.50 -4.81
C GLN A 60 8.40 -10.11 -5.62
N SER A 61 8.36 -11.42 -5.84
CA SER A 61 9.37 -12.10 -6.67
C SER A 61 9.32 -11.62 -8.12
N ASP A 62 8.14 -11.59 -8.72
CA ASP A 62 7.94 -11.25 -10.13
C ASP A 62 8.28 -9.79 -10.44
N CYS A 63 8.03 -8.89 -9.48
CA CYS A 63 8.36 -7.48 -9.59
C CYS A 63 9.75 -7.11 -9.05
N ASN A 64 10.53 -8.09 -8.57
CA ASN A 64 11.81 -7.86 -7.88
C ASN A 64 11.68 -6.82 -6.73
N ALA A 65 10.58 -6.90 -5.99
CA ALA A 65 10.18 -5.95 -4.96
C ALA A 65 10.59 -6.39 -3.54
N VAL A 66 11.53 -7.33 -3.40
CA VAL A 66 12.07 -7.70 -2.08
C VAL A 66 13.05 -6.63 -1.62
N ASN A 67 12.50 -5.50 -1.17
CA ASN A 67 13.25 -4.30 -0.81
C ASN A 67 12.69 -3.62 0.45
N GLY A 68 13.39 -2.59 0.93
CA GLY A 68 13.01 -1.90 2.17
C GLY A 68 11.65 -1.18 2.10
N VAL A 69 11.27 -0.67 0.92
CA VAL A 69 10.03 0.08 0.72
C VAL A 69 8.83 -0.87 0.75
N THR A 70 8.91 -1.99 0.02
CA THR A 70 7.87 -3.01 0.00
C THR A 70 7.69 -3.67 1.36
N ASN A 71 8.79 -3.98 2.06
CA ASN A 71 8.74 -4.51 3.42
C ASN A 71 8.09 -3.55 4.41
N ALA A 72 8.33 -2.23 4.28
CA ALA A 72 7.72 -1.24 5.14
C ALA A 72 6.19 -1.18 4.96
N LEU A 73 5.70 -1.27 3.71
CA LEU A 73 4.26 -1.32 3.42
C LEU A 73 3.61 -2.59 3.96
N LEU A 74 4.21 -3.75 3.70
CA LEU A 74 3.76 -5.04 4.24
C LEU A 74 3.67 -5.04 5.76
N PHE A 75 4.72 -4.58 6.43
CA PHE A 75 4.76 -4.52 7.88
C PHE A 75 3.69 -3.57 8.45
N CYS A 76 3.48 -2.42 7.81
CA CYS A 76 2.42 -1.52 8.22
C CYS A 76 1.03 -2.14 8.07
N GLY A 77 0.76 -2.81 6.95
CA GLY A 77 -0.50 -3.54 6.72
C GLY A 77 -0.73 -4.65 7.74
N GLN A 78 0.31 -5.41 8.09
CA GLN A 78 0.23 -6.45 9.13
C GLN A 78 -0.11 -5.88 10.51
N LEU A 79 0.42 -4.71 10.87
CA LEU A 79 0.17 -4.12 12.18
C LEU A 79 -1.21 -3.49 12.31
N ASN A 80 -1.70 -2.83 11.25
CA ASN A 80 -2.90 -2.00 11.33
C ASN A 80 -4.12 -2.60 10.61
N CYS A 81 -3.89 -3.48 9.63
CA CYS A 81 -4.90 -3.93 8.68
C CYS A 81 -5.00 -5.46 8.58
N ALA A 82 -4.39 -6.24 9.49
CA ALA A 82 -4.40 -7.71 9.40
C ALA A 82 -5.81 -8.33 9.35
N ASN A 83 -6.79 -7.69 9.98
CA ASN A 83 -8.19 -8.15 9.96
C ASN A 83 -8.91 -7.81 8.64
N ASP A 84 -8.47 -6.77 7.94
CA ASP A 84 -9.05 -6.30 6.67
C ASP A 84 -8.33 -6.90 5.46
N CYS A 85 -7.04 -7.19 5.61
CA CYS A 85 -6.15 -7.84 4.67
C CYS A 85 -6.05 -9.34 4.96
N THR A 86 -7.20 -10.01 5.07
CA THR A 86 -7.22 -11.48 5.14
C THR A 86 -6.78 -12.04 3.78
N PRO A 87 -5.69 -12.82 3.70
CA PRO A 87 -5.40 -13.55 2.48
C PRO A 87 -6.57 -14.49 2.17
N PRO A 88 -6.96 -14.67 0.89
CA PRO A 88 -7.95 -15.67 0.50
C PRO A 88 -7.50 -17.10 0.84
#